data_AF-A0A2A6MLH6-F1
#
_entry.id   AF-A0A2A6MLH6-F1
#
_cell.length_a   1.000
_cell.length_b   1.000
_cell.length_c   1.000
_cell.angle_alpha   90.00
_cell.angle_beta   90.00
_cell.angle_gamma   90.00
#
_symmetry.space_group_name_H-M   'P 1'
#
loop_
_entity.id
_entity.type
_entity.pdbx_description
1 polymer ?
#
loop_
_entity_poly.entity_id
_entity_poly.type
_entity_poly.pdbx_seq_one_letter_code
_entity_poly.pdbx_strand_id
1 'polypeptide(L)'
;MPDQANAVDAFVGQRIRMRREGLRMDEKNFGAALGVSVAQVRSYEQGTGRVCATQLLTMADVLQVHFSFFFEDALGATDGGKDVSTSMVFRSRIVRRWRIIRPGLWGGRTLVLSVG
;
A
#
# COMPACT_ATOMS: atom_id res chain seq x y z
N MET A 1 -6.22 18.43 -21.87
CA MET A 1 -4.83 17.93 -21.89
C MET A 1 -4.80 16.72 -20.99
N PRO A 2 -4.37 15.53 -21.44
CA PRO A 2 -4.27 14.39 -20.52
C PRO A 2 -3.23 14.78 -19.48
N ASP A 3 -3.62 14.74 -18.21
CA ASP A 3 -2.74 14.98 -17.07
C ASP A 3 -1.64 13.92 -17.19
N GLN A 4 -0.43 14.34 -17.57
CA GLN A 4 0.66 13.42 -17.83
C GLN A 4 1.00 12.80 -16.48
N ALA A 5 0.59 11.55 -16.27
CA ALA A 5 0.89 10.79 -15.07
C ALA A 5 2.39 10.98 -14.77
N ASN A 6 2.70 11.65 -13.66
CA ASN A 6 4.09 11.91 -13.35
C ASN A 6 4.78 10.56 -13.22
N ALA A 7 5.98 10.43 -13.78
CA ALA A 7 6.75 9.18 -13.68
C ALA A 7 6.88 8.70 -12.23
N VAL A 8 6.90 9.65 -11.27
CA VAL A 8 6.88 9.39 -9.82
C VAL A 8 5.56 8.75 -9.36
N ASP A 9 4.40 9.25 -9.80
CA ASP A 9 3.09 8.71 -9.41
C ASP A 9 2.90 7.27 -9.93
N ALA A 10 3.31 7.02 -11.18
CA ALA A 10 3.31 5.67 -11.77
C ALA A 10 4.24 4.71 -11.02
N PHE A 11 5.45 5.18 -10.67
CA PHE A 11 6.41 4.39 -9.90
C PHE A 11 5.88 4.04 -8.50
N VAL A 12 5.34 5.03 -7.77
CA VAL A 12 4.73 4.82 -6.45
C VAL A 12 3.55 3.86 -6.55
N GLY A 13 2.70 4.00 -7.56
CA GLY A 13 1.58 3.10 -7.83
C GLY A 13 2.01 1.64 -8.02
N GLN A 14 3.08 1.42 -8.78
CA GLN A 14 3.64 0.08 -8.99
C GLN A 14 4.18 -0.53 -7.68
N ARG A 15 4.82 0.27 -6.82
CA ARG A 15 5.31 -0.18 -5.50
C ARG A 15 4.15 -0.54 -4.55
N ILE A 16 3.09 0.25 -4.54
CA ILE A 16 1.86 -0.02 -3.78
C ILE A 16 1.29 -1.38 -4.20
N ARG A 17 1.11 -1.60 -5.50
CA ARG A 17 0.57 -2.85 -6.05
C ARG A 17 1.43 -4.04 -5.69
N MET A 18 2.74 -3.97 -5.95
CA MET A 18 3.69 -5.05 -5.66
C MET A 18 3.64 -5.45 -4.19
N ARG A 19 3.61 -4.46 -3.28
CA ARG A 19 3.57 -4.76 -1.84
C ARG A 19 2.23 -5.34 -1.41
N ARG A 20 1.11 -4.83 -1.94
CA ARG A 20 -0.23 -5.37 -1.68
C ARG A 20 -0.34 -6.84 -2.12
N GLU A 21 0.14 -7.15 -3.32
CA GLU A 21 0.19 -8.52 -3.85
C GLU A 21 1.09 -9.42 -3.01
N GLY A 22 2.25 -8.91 -2.55
CA GLY A 22 3.14 -9.62 -1.62
C GLY A 22 2.49 -9.95 -0.27
N LEU A 23 1.53 -9.16 0.18
CA LEU A 23 0.70 -9.44 1.36
C LEU A 23 -0.53 -10.32 1.06
N ARG A 24 -0.69 -10.77 -0.20
CA ARG A 24 -1.88 -11.49 -0.70
C ARG A 24 -3.19 -10.77 -0.40
N MET A 25 -3.15 -9.43 -0.44
CA MET A 25 -4.31 -8.58 -0.20
C MET A 25 -4.95 -8.21 -1.55
N ASP A 26 -6.27 -8.29 -1.66
CA ASP A 26 -6.99 -7.85 -2.87
C ASP A 26 -7.29 -6.33 -2.84
N GLU A 27 -7.65 -5.76 -3.99
CA GLU A 27 -7.92 -4.32 -4.12
C GLU A 27 -9.10 -3.86 -3.23
N LYS A 28 -10.06 -4.75 -3.00
CA LYS A 28 -11.25 -4.48 -2.18
C LYS A 28 -10.88 -4.32 -0.71
N ASN A 29 -10.08 -5.23 -0.19
CA ASN A 29 -9.62 -5.19 1.19
C ASN A 29 -8.67 -4.03 1.43
N PHE A 30 -7.80 -3.75 0.46
CA PHE A 30 -6.92 -2.59 0.52
C PHE A 30 -7.70 -1.26 0.50
N GLY A 31 -8.68 -1.13 -0.39
CA GLY A 31 -9.56 0.04 -0.44
C GLY A 31 -10.36 0.23 0.85
N ALA A 32 -10.90 -0.86 1.41
CA ALA A 32 -11.59 -0.84 2.69
C ALA A 32 -10.69 -0.39 3.85
N ALA A 33 -9.43 -0.83 3.89
CA ALA A 33 -8.46 -0.41 4.91
C ALA A 33 -8.09 1.08 4.80
N LEU A 34 -8.11 1.64 3.59
CA LEU A 34 -7.83 3.05 3.33
C LEU A 34 -9.08 3.94 3.38
N GLY A 35 -10.28 3.36 3.44
CA GLY A 35 -11.54 4.10 3.32
C GLY A 35 -11.78 4.70 1.93
N VAL A 36 -11.25 4.07 0.87
CA VAL A 36 -11.35 4.53 -0.52
C VAL A 36 -12.01 3.47 -1.40
N SER A 37 -12.55 3.89 -2.54
CA SER A 37 -13.17 2.97 -3.51
C SER A 37 -12.12 2.10 -4.22
N VAL A 38 -12.55 0.93 -4.73
CA VAL A 38 -11.70 0.06 -5.56
C VAL A 38 -11.21 0.77 -6.82
N ALA A 39 -12.03 1.65 -7.40
CA ALA A 39 -11.63 2.47 -8.55
C ALA A 39 -10.48 3.44 -8.18
N GLN A 40 -10.50 4.03 -6.98
CA GLN A 40 -9.40 4.86 -6.49
C GLN A 40 -8.14 4.05 -6.22
N VAL A 41 -8.26 2.85 -5.64
CA VAL A 41 -7.12 1.93 -5.50
C VAL A 41 -6.46 1.67 -6.84
N ARG A 42 -7.24 1.32 -7.87
CA ARG A 42 -6.72 1.11 -9.22
C ARG A 42 -6.07 2.36 -9.80
N SER A 43 -6.67 3.52 -9.55
CA SER A 43 -6.11 4.79 -10.00
C SER A 43 -4.76 5.09 -9.34
N TYR A 44 -4.60 4.79 -8.04
CA TYR A 44 -3.31 4.88 -7.35
C TYR A 44 -2.31 3.88 -7.91
N GLU A 45 -2.70 2.62 -8.12
CA GLU A 45 -1.81 1.58 -8.63
C GLU A 45 -1.37 1.81 -10.08
N GLN A 46 -2.19 2.49 -10.88
CA GLN A 46 -1.87 2.87 -12.25
C GLN A 46 -1.13 4.22 -12.34
N GLY A 47 -0.97 4.94 -11.22
CA GLY A 47 -0.38 6.28 -11.20
C GLY A 47 -1.22 7.35 -11.90
N THR A 48 -2.48 7.07 -12.21
CA THR A 48 -3.40 8.04 -12.82
C THR A 48 -4.03 8.96 -11.77
N GLY A 49 -4.03 8.54 -10.50
CA GLY A 49 -4.52 9.30 -9.36
C GLY A 49 -3.37 9.76 -8.48
N ARG A 50 -3.37 11.05 -8.11
CA ARG A 50 -2.38 11.61 -7.20
C ARG A 50 -2.63 11.12 -5.78
N VAL A 51 -1.59 10.60 -5.13
CA VAL A 51 -1.64 10.16 -3.73
C VAL A 51 -1.20 11.33 -2.84
N CYS A 52 -2.07 11.79 -1.94
CA CYS A 52 -1.69 12.81 -0.96
C CYS A 52 -0.70 12.25 0.05
N ALA A 53 0.20 13.08 0.60
CA ALA A 53 1.18 12.65 1.60
C ALA A 53 0.54 11.92 2.81
N THR A 54 -0.62 12.39 3.27
CA THR A 54 -1.39 11.73 4.33
C THR A 54 -1.85 10.34 3.94
N GLN A 55 -2.33 10.16 2.71
CA GLN A 55 -2.76 8.85 2.20
C GLN A 55 -1.57 7.91 2.04
N LEU A 56 -0.43 8.41 1.57
CA LEU A 56 0.79 7.61 1.42
C LEU A 56 1.29 7.09 2.77
N LEU A 57 1.20 7.91 3.83
CA LEU A 57 1.52 7.48 5.19
C LEU A 57 0.57 6.38 5.67
N THR A 58 -0.74 6.55 5.47
CA THR A 58 -1.74 5.51 5.80
C THR A 58 -1.49 4.22 5.01
N MET A 59 -1.13 4.33 3.72
CA MET A 59 -0.77 3.18 2.89
C MET A 59 0.47 2.48 3.42
N ALA A 60 1.49 3.22 3.88
CA ALA A 60 2.68 2.65 4.49
C ALA A 60 2.32 1.78 5.70
N ASP A 61 1.43 2.28 6.56
CA ASP A 61 0.94 1.57 7.74
C ASP A 61 0.15 0.30 7.35
N VAL A 62 -0.78 0.40 6.40
CA VAL A 62 -1.59 -0.75 5.91
C VAL A 62 -0.70 -1.82 5.26
N LEU A 63 0.28 -1.39 4.46
CA LEU A 63 1.21 -2.27 3.76
C LEU A 63 2.38 -2.75 4.64
N GLN A 64 2.40 -2.35 5.91
CA GLN A 64 3.45 -2.70 6.87
C GLN A 64 4.86 -2.45 6.32
N VAL A 65 5.05 -1.27 5.72
CA VAL A 65 6.34 -0.80 5.21
C VAL A 65 6.65 0.57 5.78
N HIS A 66 7.94 0.92 5.79
CA HIS A 66 8.33 2.29 6.04
C HIS A 66 7.99 3.16 4.82
N PHE A 67 7.69 4.46 5.01
CA PHE A 67 7.29 5.34 3.91
C PHE A 67 8.38 5.46 2.80
N SER A 68 9.66 5.27 3.16
CA SER A 68 10.78 5.26 2.21
C SER A 68 10.63 4.17 1.14
N PHE A 69 9.93 3.08 1.44
CA PHE A 69 9.71 1.96 0.56
C PHE A 69 9.12 2.36 -0.81
N PHE A 70 8.28 3.40 -0.84
CA PHE A 70 7.65 3.87 -2.07
C PHE A 70 8.62 4.63 -2.99
N PHE A 71 9.82 4.98 -2.52
CA PHE A 71 10.80 5.79 -3.24
C PHE A 71 12.19 5.14 -3.40
N GLU A 72 12.46 4.04 -2.70
CA GLU A 72 13.78 3.38 -2.65
C GLU A 72 14.36 3.00 -4.04
N ASP A 73 13.53 2.63 -5.02
CA ASP A 73 14.01 2.28 -6.38
C ASP A 73 14.01 3.49 -7.34
N ALA A 74 13.27 4.56 -7.03
CA ALA A 74 13.27 5.79 -7.84
C ALA A 74 14.59 6.55 -7.70
N LEU A 75 15.23 6.44 -6.53
CA LEU A 75 16.52 7.07 -6.22
C LEU A 75 17.71 6.32 -6.84
N GLY A 76 17.53 5.08 -7.30
CA GLY A 76 18.58 4.29 -7.96
C GLY A 76 18.85 4.68 -9.41
N ALA A 77 17.96 5.46 -10.03
CA ALA A 77 18.09 5.89 -11.43
C ALA A 77 18.87 7.21 -11.61
N THR A 78 19.04 8.01 -10.54
CA THR A 78 19.61 9.36 -10.66
C THR A 78 21.00 9.55 -10.11
N ASP A 79 21.52 8.72 -9.20
CA ASP A 79 22.90 8.90 -8.72
C ASP A 79 23.57 7.59 -8.32
N GLY A 80 24.76 7.37 -8.88
CA GLY A 80 25.70 6.34 -8.42
C GLY A 80 26.22 6.68 -7.02
N GLY A 81 25.45 6.31 -6.00
CA GLY A 81 25.82 6.43 -4.59
C GLY A 81 25.43 5.17 -3.84
N LYS A 82 26.44 4.41 -3.41
CA LYS A 82 26.32 3.16 -2.67
C LYS A 82 25.67 3.40 -1.30
N ASP A 83 25.09 2.32 -0.76
CA ASP A 83 24.78 2.12 0.66
C ASP A 83 23.49 2.77 1.21
N VAL A 84 22.33 2.26 0.78
CA VAL A 84 21.22 2.07 1.74
C VAL A 84 20.99 0.58 1.87
N SER A 85 21.85 -0.03 2.68
CA SER A 85 21.68 -1.39 3.18
C SER A 85 20.24 -1.61 3.63
N THR A 86 19.60 -2.59 3.01
CA THR A 86 19.01 -3.75 3.72
C THR A 86 19.11 -3.59 5.23
N SER A 87 18.15 -2.89 5.82
CA SER A 87 18.02 -2.87 7.26
C SER A 87 16.59 -2.57 7.63
N MET A 88 16.09 -3.48 8.45
CA MET A 88 15.13 -3.21 9.49
C MET A 88 13.67 -3.19 9.03
N VAL A 89 13.02 -4.32 9.32
CA VAL A 89 11.80 -4.39 10.13
C VAL A 89 11.62 -3.09 10.93
N PHE A 90 11.07 -2.06 10.31
CA PHE A 90 10.81 -0.79 10.96
C PHE A 90 9.62 -1.03 11.88
N ARG A 91 9.89 -1.28 13.17
CA ARG A 91 8.87 -1.38 14.22
C ARG A 91 8.29 0.01 14.47
N SER A 92 7.53 0.54 13.52
CA SER A 92 6.94 1.87 13.62
C SER A 92 6.00 1.93 14.84
N ARG A 93 6.20 2.93 15.70
CA ARG A 93 5.37 3.17 16.90
C ARG A 93 3.94 3.61 16.57
N ILE A 94 3.65 4.00 15.32
CA ILE A 94 2.33 4.43 14.83
C ILE A 94 1.33 3.26 14.79
N VAL A 95 1.82 2.02 14.69
CA VAL A 95 1.03 0.79 14.62
C VAL A 95 0.29 0.46 15.93
N ARG A 96 0.55 1.17 17.06
CA ARG A 96 -0.10 0.86 18.35
C ARG A 96 -1.58 1.25 18.44
N ARG A 97 -2.14 2.02 17.49
CA ARG A 97 -3.54 2.48 17.54
C ARG A 97 -4.53 1.58 16.77
N TRP A 98 -4.08 0.50 16.12
CA TRP A 98 -4.96 -0.42 15.40
C TRP A 98 -4.76 -1.89 15.85
N ARG A 99 -5.15 -2.18 17.10
CA ARG A 99 -5.42 -3.55 17.60
C ARG A 99 -6.81 -4.08 17.18
N ILE A 100 -7.45 -3.46 16.18
CA ILE A 100 -8.84 -3.75 15.80
C ILE A 100 -8.97 -4.51 14.46
N ILE A 101 -7.94 -4.53 13.60
CA ILE A 101 -8.01 -5.34 12.37
C ILE A 101 -7.35 -6.68 12.60
N ARG A 102 -8.17 -7.67 12.98
CA ARG A 102 -7.78 -9.08 13.12
C ARG A 102 -7.25 -9.62 11.78
N PRO A 103 -6.11 -10.32 11.75
CA PRO A 103 -5.59 -10.95 10.52
C PRO A 103 -6.43 -12.15 10.00
N GLY A 104 -7.45 -12.60 10.75
CA GLY A 104 -8.28 -13.74 10.38
C GLY A 104 -9.50 -13.45 9.49
N LEU A 105 -9.66 -12.24 8.95
CA LEU A 105 -10.86 -11.86 8.19
C LEU A 105 -10.64 -11.66 6.68
N TRP A 106 -9.45 -11.92 6.18
CA TRP A 106 -9.13 -11.77 4.76
C TRP A 106 -9.23 -13.12 4.03
N GLY A 107 -10.37 -13.81 4.20
CA GLY A 107 -10.74 -15.03 3.47
C GLY A 107 -10.98 -16.27 4.34
N GLY A 108 -12.24 -16.53 4.71
CA GLY A 108 -12.63 -17.78 5.36
C GLY A 108 -14.12 -17.92 5.70
N ARG A 109 -14.88 -18.55 4.79
CA ARG A 109 -16.13 -19.31 5.01
C ARG A 109 -17.31 -18.58 5.67
N THR A 110 -18.31 -18.25 4.84
CA THR A 110 -19.71 -18.18 5.26
C THR A 110 -20.14 -19.54 5.83
N LEU A 111 -20.17 -19.68 7.16
CA LEU A 111 -20.98 -20.73 7.78
C LEU A 111 -22.44 -20.31 7.65
N VAL A 112 -23.14 -20.99 6.76
CA VAL A 112 -24.60 -21.08 6.72
C VAL A 112 -25.06 -21.58 8.09
N LEU A 113 -25.73 -20.72 8.85
CA LEU A 113 -26.57 -21.18 9.96
C LEU A 113 -27.91 -21.60 9.37
N SER A 114 -28.04 -22.91 9.13
CA SER A 114 -29.34 -23.58 9.12
C SER A 114 -29.73 -23.77 10.58
N VAL A 115 -30.78 -23.06 11.01
CA VAL A 115 -31.52 -23.38 12.23
C VAL A 115 -32.78 -24.09 11.75
N GLY A 116 -32.91 -25.36 12.14
CA GLY A 116 -34.16 -26.11 12.10
C GLY A 116 -34.96 -25.92 13.38
#